data_AF-A0A6C0HRL6-F1
#
_entry.id   AF-A0A6C0HRL6-F1
#
_cell.length_a   1.000
_cell.length_b   1.000
_cell.length_c   1.000
_cell.angle_alpha   90.00
_cell.angle_beta   90.00
_cell.angle_gamma   90.00
#
_symmetry.space_group_name_H-M   'P 1'
#
loop_
_entity.id
_entity.type
_entity.pdbx_description
1 polymer ?
#
loop_
_entity_poly.entity_id
_entity_poly.type
_entity_poly.pdbx_seq_one_letter_code
_entity_poly.pdbx_strand_id
1 'polypeptide(L)'
;MPKGVDWINFIYVNLGFVALTFIMYYFGAVAEIKKDWPKYRCNPMFMPLSDNLQQDFVFCVQSMQTNFMGYLLQPINYVVSMLSNMGGNFTVSLDFIRTSISNIRTFFTSIVQNIFGVFLNLVIEFQKITISIKDLVGKIIGVMVTVMYLIDGSIKTMKSTWNGPPGQMVRALGGGCFRPDTKIKLKDGTVTTMNELNLGDILESGSRVDVIMKVDNKLNEYFYKFGGKGSDGSDIYVTGTHMVFSKADNKYVEVKNHPEAVLTNETAKWFSCLITDDNKIQIGEHKFWDWEDDILKM
;
A
#
# COMPACT_ATOMS: atom_id res chain seq x y z
N MET A 1 -107.03 44.84 113.67
CA MET A 1 -106.59 43.98 112.55
C MET A 1 -106.30 44.87 111.36
N PRO A 2 -105.10 44.80 110.76
CA PRO A 2 -104.78 45.61 109.59
C PRO A 2 -105.75 45.28 108.46
N LYS A 3 -106.24 46.30 107.75
CA LYS A 3 -107.22 46.13 106.68
C LYS A 3 -106.49 45.54 105.47
N GLY A 4 -107.13 44.71 104.66
CA GLY A 4 -106.47 44.00 103.53
C GLY A 4 -105.76 44.92 102.52
N VAL A 5 -106.11 46.21 102.47
CA VAL A 5 -105.43 47.24 101.66
C VAL A 5 -103.99 47.51 102.14
N ASP A 6 -103.72 47.38 103.44
CA ASP A 6 -102.40 47.61 104.02
C ASP A 6 -101.38 46.53 103.58
N TRP A 7 -101.83 45.28 103.40
CA TRP A 7 -101.00 44.18 102.91
C TRP A 7 -100.64 44.31 101.42
N ILE A 8 -101.55 44.84 100.59
CA ILE A 8 -101.29 45.07 99.16
C ILE A 8 -100.25 46.18 98.97
N ASN A 9 -100.35 47.26 99.75
CA ASN A 9 -99.36 48.34 99.73
C ASN A 9 -97.97 47.86 100.19
N PHE A 10 -97.91 46.97 101.18
CA PHE A 10 -96.65 46.38 101.64
C PHE A 10 -95.97 45.53 100.56
N ILE A 11 -96.72 44.70 99.84
CA ILE A 11 -96.17 43.89 98.73
C ILE A 11 -95.68 44.79 97.61
N TYR A 12 -96.46 45.82 97.21
CA TYR A 12 -96.10 46.73 96.14
C TYR A 12 -94.78 47.48 96.42
N VAL A 13 -94.60 48.00 97.63
CA VAL A 13 -93.37 48.71 98.02
C VAL A 13 -92.16 47.77 98.02
N ASN A 14 -92.30 46.54 98.53
CA ASN A 14 -91.21 45.56 98.52
C ASN A 14 -90.84 45.14 97.08
N LEU A 15 -91.83 44.95 96.21
CA LEU A 15 -91.60 44.60 94.81
C LEU A 15 -90.90 45.74 94.05
N GLY A 16 -91.22 47.00 94.38
CA GLY A 16 -90.50 48.18 93.89
C GLY A 16 -89.03 48.22 94.35
N PHE A 17 -88.74 47.88 95.61
CA PHE A 17 -87.36 47.77 96.10
C PHE A 17 -86.58 46.63 95.42
N VAL A 18 -87.19 45.47 95.25
CA VAL A 18 -86.58 44.35 94.51
C VAL A 18 -86.27 44.76 93.06
N ALA A 19 -87.20 45.43 92.38
CA ALA A 19 -86.98 45.92 91.03
C ALA A 19 -85.82 46.93 90.93
N LEU A 20 -85.75 47.90 91.86
CA LEU A 20 -84.64 48.87 91.92
C LEU A 20 -83.27 48.19 92.13
N THR A 21 -83.21 47.19 93.00
CA THR A 21 -81.98 46.44 93.28
C THR A 21 -81.52 45.67 92.04
N PHE A 22 -82.46 45.07 91.31
CA PHE A 22 -82.17 44.34 90.07
C PHE A 22 -81.69 45.27 88.94
N ILE A 23 -82.30 46.46 88.82
CA ILE A 23 -81.90 47.46 87.83
C ILE A 23 -80.47 47.95 88.08
N MET A 24 -80.11 48.25 89.34
CA MET A 24 -78.74 48.67 89.67
C MET A 24 -77.71 47.57 89.40
N TYR A 25 -78.03 46.32 89.73
CA TYR A 25 -77.16 45.18 89.42
C TYR A 25 -76.97 45.01 87.90
N TYR A 26 -78.03 45.14 87.12
CA TYR A 26 -77.98 45.07 85.66
C TYR A 26 -77.06 46.14 85.06
N PHE A 27 -77.23 47.40 85.47
CA PHE A 27 -76.35 48.48 84.98
C PHE A 27 -74.88 48.30 85.41
N GLY A 28 -74.64 47.77 86.62
CA GLY A 28 -73.31 47.43 87.10
C GLY A 28 -72.63 46.35 86.24
N ALA A 29 -73.35 45.25 85.96
CA ALA A 29 -72.86 44.16 85.12
C ALA A 29 -72.59 44.60 83.67
N VAL A 30 -73.46 45.45 83.09
CA VAL A 30 -73.25 46.00 81.74
C VAL A 30 -72.03 46.93 81.70
N ALA A 31 -71.81 47.75 82.73
CA ALA A 31 -70.64 48.62 82.81
C ALA A 31 -69.33 47.83 82.91
N GLU A 32 -69.33 46.70 83.62
CA GLU A 32 -68.16 45.81 83.71
C GLU A 32 -67.86 45.13 82.36
N ILE A 33 -68.88 44.66 81.65
CA ILE A 33 -68.72 44.07 80.30
C ILE A 33 -68.18 45.10 79.29
N LYS A 34 -68.67 46.34 79.34
CA LYS A 34 -68.16 47.43 78.48
C LYS A 34 -66.71 47.80 78.79
N LYS A 35 -66.26 47.65 80.04
CA LYS A 35 -64.86 47.93 80.42
C LYS A 35 -63.88 46.94 79.77
N ASP A 36 -64.26 45.68 79.63
CA ASP A 36 -63.46 44.62 78.99
C ASP A 36 -63.98 44.23 77.59
N TRP A 37 -64.49 45.22 76.84
CA TRP A 37 -65.11 45.00 75.53
C TRP A 37 -64.30 44.18 74.51
N PRO A 38 -62.95 44.33 74.39
CA PRO A 38 -62.16 43.54 73.45
C PRO A 38 -62.25 42.02 73.63
N LYS A 39 -62.58 41.55 74.84
CA LYS A 39 -62.76 40.13 75.18
C LYS A 39 -64.14 39.62 74.79
N TYR A 40 -65.18 40.46 74.89
CA TYR A 40 -66.57 40.07 74.70
C TYR A 40 -67.14 40.44 73.31
N ARG A 41 -66.47 41.31 72.54
CA ARG A 41 -66.92 41.82 71.24
C ARG A 41 -67.27 40.76 70.19
N CYS A 42 -66.60 39.61 70.20
CA CYS A 42 -66.84 38.52 69.24
C CYS A 42 -67.75 37.41 69.79
N ASN A 43 -68.33 37.57 70.99
CA ASN A 43 -69.30 36.63 71.53
C ASN A 43 -70.73 37.09 71.14
N PRO A 44 -71.50 36.29 70.38
CA PRO A 44 -72.85 36.65 69.93
C PRO A 44 -73.81 37.06 71.05
N MET A 45 -73.62 36.54 72.27
CA MET A 45 -74.51 36.83 73.41
C MET A 45 -74.34 38.26 73.95
N PHE A 46 -73.14 38.83 73.87
CA PHE A 46 -72.84 40.18 74.41
C PHE A 46 -72.80 41.25 73.31
N MET A 47 -72.81 40.85 72.04
CA MET A 47 -72.73 41.73 70.87
C MET A 47 -73.81 42.82 70.80
N PRO A 48 -75.09 42.60 71.21
CA PRO A 48 -76.09 43.67 71.25
C PRO A 48 -75.76 44.84 72.20
N LEU A 49 -74.76 44.68 73.07
CA LEU A 49 -74.26 45.72 73.98
C LEU A 49 -73.17 46.62 73.34
N SER A 50 -72.77 46.33 72.09
CA SER A 50 -71.78 47.12 71.33
C SER A 50 -72.28 48.53 71.05
N ASP A 51 -71.38 49.52 71.15
CA ASP A 51 -71.66 50.89 70.71
C ASP A 51 -71.68 51.02 69.16
N ASN A 52 -71.03 50.09 68.43
CA ASN A 52 -71.07 50.03 66.97
C ASN A 52 -71.07 48.58 66.46
N LEU A 53 -72.29 48.04 66.39
CA LEU A 53 -72.55 46.65 66.01
C LEU A 53 -71.93 46.27 64.65
N GLN A 54 -71.96 47.17 63.67
CA GLN A 54 -71.51 46.88 62.31
C GLN A 54 -69.99 46.72 62.24
N GLN A 55 -69.23 47.60 62.91
CA GLN A 55 -67.77 47.53 62.91
C GLN A 55 -67.27 46.30 63.65
N ASP A 56 -67.83 46.01 64.83
CA ASP A 56 -67.44 44.83 65.61
C ASP A 56 -67.80 43.53 64.89
N PHE A 57 -68.96 43.46 64.24
CA PHE A 57 -69.34 42.30 63.42
C PHE A 57 -68.39 42.08 62.25
N VAL A 58 -68.08 43.12 61.47
CA VAL A 58 -67.13 43.02 60.33
C VAL A 58 -65.75 42.60 60.81
N PHE A 59 -65.26 43.15 61.92
CA PHE A 59 -63.97 42.78 62.49
C PHE A 59 -63.93 41.30 62.90
N CYS A 60 -64.95 40.82 63.62
CA CYS A 60 -64.99 39.44 64.08
C CYS A 60 -65.16 38.46 62.92
N VAL A 61 -65.94 38.79 61.89
CA VAL A 61 -66.07 37.97 60.66
C VAL A 61 -64.76 37.95 59.87
N GLN A 62 -64.09 39.09 59.68
CA GLN A 62 -62.81 39.16 58.98
C GLN A 62 -61.69 38.41 59.73
N SER A 63 -61.64 38.54 61.06
CA SER A 63 -60.70 37.80 61.91
C SER A 63 -60.97 36.28 61.87
N MET A 64 -62.24 35.87 61.87
CA MET A 64 -62.62 34.47 61.72
C MET A 64 -62.26 33.94 60.32
N GLN A 65 -62.47 34.73 59.26
CA GLN A 65 -62.11 34.37 57.89
C GLN A 65 -60.60 34.28 57.67
N THR A 66 -59.79 35.17 58.26
CA THR A 66 -58.31 35.06 58.17
C THR A 66 -57.80 33.80 58.85
N ASN A 67 -58.39 33.43 59.99
CA ASN A 67 -58.08 32.17 60.66
C ASN A 67 -58.52 30.94 59.83
N PHE A 68 -59.60 31.04 59.06
CA PHE A 68 -60.06 29.97 58.16
C PHE A 68 -59.32 29.95 56.80
N MET A 69 -58.71 31.05 56.38
CA MET A 69 -57.99 31.15 55.11
C MET A 69 -56.83 30.15 55.03
N GLY A 70 -56.15 29.90 56.16
CA GLY A 70 -55.12 28.86 56.24
C GLY A 70 -55.64 27.47 55.87
N TYR A 71 -56.85 27.11 56.32
CA TYR A 71 -57.50 25.84 56.00
C TYR A 71 -57.99 25.79 54.54
N LEU A 72 -58.55 26.90 54.02
CA LEU A 72 -59.01 27.00 52.63
C LEU A 72 -57.86 26.99 51.61
N LEU A 73 -56.66 27.43 52.00
CA LEU A 73 -55.47 27.38 51.15
C LEU A 73 -54.77 26.02 51.15
N GLN A 74 -55.09 25.10 52.07
CA GLN A 74 -54.46 23.76 52.12
C GLN A 74 -54.62 22.99 50.79
N PRO A 75 -55.81 22.92 50.15
CA PRO A 75 -55.95 22.27 48.85
C PRO A 75 -55.11 22.91 47.75
N ILE A 76 -55.03 24.25 47.72
CA ILE A 76 -54.24 24.99 46.73
C ILE A 76 -52.75 24.72 46.94
N ASN A 77 -52.27 24.77 48.18
CA ASN A 77 -50.87 24.45 48.52
C ASN A 77 -50.53 23.00 48.17
N TYR A 78 -51.45 22.05 48.38
CA TYR A 78 -51.26 20.66 47.96
C TYR A 78 -51.11 20.55 46.44
N VAL A 79 -51.98 21.20 45.66
CA VAL A 79 -51.90 21.20 44.18
C VAL A 79 -50.60 21.86 43.70
N VAL A 80 -50.18 22.98 44.29
CA VAL A 80 -48.91 23.65 43.97
C VAL A 80 -47.71 22.76 44.31
N SER A 81 -47.75 22.06 45.45
CA SER A 81 -46.68 21.13 45.84
C SER A 81 -46.59 19.93 44.88
N MET A 82 -47.72 19.40 44.43
CA MET A 82 -47.78 18.33 43.43
C MET A 82 -47.22 18.81 42.09
N LEU A 83 -47.59 20.01 41.63
CA LEU A 83 -47.07 20.59 40.40
C LEU A 83 -45.56 20.86 40.48
N SER A 84 -45.06 21.34 41.63
CA SER A 84 -43.63 21.54 41.88
C SER A 84 -42.87 20.22 41.88
N ASN A 85 -43.41 19.18 42.54
CA ASN A 85 -42.83 17.84 42.53
C ASN A 85 -42.79 17.23 41.12
N MET A 86 -43.84 17.43 40.32
CA MET A 86 -43.85 17.03 38.90
C MET A 86 -42.79 17.77 38.09
N GLY A 87 -42.63 19.09 38.29
CA GLY A 87 -41.58 19.89 37.64
C GLY A 87 -40.16 19.46 38.05
N GLY A 88 -39.96 19.11 39.32
CA GLY A 88 -38.71 18.56 39.84
C GLY A 88 -38.38 17.21 39.21
N ASN A 89 -39.33 16.26 39.22
CA ASN A 89 -39.16 14.94 38.62
C ASN A 89 -38.91 15.00 37.11
N PHE A 90 -39.55 15.95 36.41
CA PHE A 90 -39.32 16.18 35.00
C PHE A 90 -37.88 16.66 34.74
N THR A 91 -37.37 17.61 35.54
CA THR A 91 -35.97 18.08 35.45
C THR A 91 -34.99 16.94 35.69
N VAL A 92 -35.21 16.12 36.72
CA VAL A 92 -34.36 14.95 37.02
C VAL A 92 -34.38 13.95 35.85
N SER A 93 -35.55 13.71 35.25
CA SER A 93 -35.68 12.83 34.10
C SER A 93 -34.93 13.37 32.87
N LEU A 94 -34.97 14.68 32.64
CA LEU A 94 -34.20 15.33 31.57
C LEU A 94 -32.68 15.19 31.79
N ASP A 95 -32.21 15.34 33.03
CA ASP A 95 -30.80 15.16 33.34
C ASP A 95 -30.35 13.70 33.24
N PHE A 96 -31.22 12.74 33.56
CA PHE A 96 -30.96 11.32 33.30
C PHE A 96 -30.82 11.04 31.79
N ILE A 97 -31.68 11.63 30.96
CA ILE A 97 -31.58 11.51 29.49
C ILE A 97 -30.26 12.12 29.00
N ARG A 98 -29.90 13.33 29.46
CA ARG A 98 -28.61 13.96 29.10
C ARG A 98 -27.42 13.11 29.51
N THR A 99 -27.45 12.55 30.71
CA THR A 99 -26.41 11.66 31.23
C THR A 99 -26.31 10.39 30.39
N SER A 100 -27.45 9.78 30.03
CA SER A 100 -27.50 8.60 29.17
C SER A 100 -26.93 8.88 27.78
N ILE A 101 -27.28 10.02 27.18
CA ILE A 101 -26.71 10.47 25.89
C ILE A 101 -25.20 10.69 26.01
N SER A 102 -24.73 11.29 27.10
CA SER A 102 -23.30 11.45 27.36
C SER A 102 -22.59 10.10 27.47
N ASN A 103 -23.17 9.14 28.19
CA ASN A 103 -22.62 7.79 28.34
C ASN A 103 -22.52 7.05 27.00
N ILE A 104 -23.58 7.12 26.17
CA ILE A 104 -23.58 6.55 24.82
C ILE A 104 -22.47 7.18 23.97
N ARG A 105 -22.34 8.51 23.99
CA ARG A 105 -21.31 9.23 23.24
C ARG A 105 -19.91 8.79 23.68
N THR A 106 -19.65 8.75 24.99
CA THR A 106 -18.35 8.36 25.53
C THR A 106 -18.00 6.91 25.20
N PHE A 107 -18.98 6.00 25.29
CA PHE A 107 -18.79 4.60 24.91
C PHE A 107 -18.46 4.46 23.42
N PHE A 108 -19.17 5.17 22.55
CA PHE A 108 -18.89 5.20 21.12
C PHE A 108 -17.49 5.76 20.83
N THR A 109 -17.11 6.89 21.46
CA THR A 109 -15.76 7.46 21.33
C THR A 109 -14.68 6.47 21.75
N SER A 110 -14.88 5.73 22.86
CA SER A 110 -13.93 4.72 23.32
C SER A 110 -13.78 3.55 22.34
N ILE A 111 -14.90 3.04 21.79
CA ILE A 111 -14.86 1.99 20.77
C ILE A 111 -14.07 2.45 19.55
N VAL A 112 -14.40 3.64 19.04
CA VAL A 112 -13.74 4.21 17.85
C VAL A 112 -12.24 4.37 18.10
N GLN A 113 -11.84 4.94 19.25
CA GLN A 113 -10.43 5.09 19.62
C GLN A 113 -9.68 3.75 19.69
N ASN A 114 -10.28 2.73 20.32
CA ASN A 114 -9.69 1.40 20.41
C ASN A 114 -9.49 0.77 19.03
N ILE A 115 -10.51 0.86 18.17
CA ILE A 115 -10.46 0.34 16.79
C ILE A 115 -9.35 1.05 16.00
N PHE A 116 -9.29 2.39 16.04
CA PHE A 116 -8.23 3.15 15.37
C PHE A 116 -6.83 2.80 15.92
N GLY A 117 -6.70 2.56 17.23
CA GLY A 117 -5.45 2.10 17.83
C GLY A 117 -4.97 0.76 17.26
N VAL A 118 -5.87 -0.21 17.10
CA VAL A 118 -5.55 -1.50 16.46
C VAL A 118 -5.18 -1.32 14.99
N PHE A 119 -5.94 -0.51 14.23
CA PHE A 119 -5.64 -0.24 12.83
C PHE A 119 -4.27 0.42 12.64
N LEU A 120 -3.88 1.38 13.48
CA LEU A 120 -2.56 2.02 13.41
C LEU A 120 -1.43 1.00 13.61
N ASN A 121 -1.57 0.10 14.59
CA ASN A 121 -0.59 -0.97 14.82
C ASN A 121 -0.52 -1.93 13.62
N LEU A 122 -1.67 -2.29 13.06
CA LEU A 122 -1.75 -3.15 11.88
C LEU A 122 -1.09 -2.49 10.65
N VAL A 123 -1.31 -1.19 10.43
CA VAL A 123 -0.66 -0.44 9.34
C VAL A 123 0.86 -0.46 9.47
N ILE A 124 1.39 -0.31 10.69
CA ILE A 124 2.84 -0.39 10.95
C ILE A 124 3.39 -1.77 10.57
N GLU A 125 2.69 -2.85 10.91
CA GLU A 125 3.11 -4.21 10.52
C GLU A 125 3.07 -4.41 9.00
N PHE A 126 2.03 -3.95 8.32
CA PHE A 126 1.98 -3.97 6.85
C PHE A 126 3.10 -3.15 6.20
N GLN A 127 3.46 -1.99 6.78
CA GLN A 127 4.59 -1.19 6.32
C GLN A 127 5.92 -1.94 6.47
N LYS A 128 6.17 -2.61 7.60
CA LYS A 128 7.38 -3.44 7.79
C LYS A 128 7.49 -4.57 6.77
N ILE A 129 6.37 -5.26 6.49
CA ILE A 129 6.32 -6.30 5.45
C ILE A 129 6.68 -5.69 4.08
N THR A 130 6.09 -4.55 3.74
CA THR A 130 6.35 -3.86 2.47
C THR A 130 7.82 -3.43 2.33
N ILE A 131 8.42 -2.91 3.40
CA ILE A 131 9.85 -2.55 3.42
C ILE A 131 10.72 -3.79 3.21
N SER A 132 10.39 -4.89 3.89
CA SER A 132 11.13 -6.16 3.75
C SER A 132 11.04 -6.73 2.32
N ILE A 133 9.87 -6.62 1.68
CA ILE A 133 9.69 -7.02 0.27
C ILE A 133 10.53 -6.13 -0.66
N LYS A 134 10.52 -4.81 -0.45
CA LYS A 134 11.35 -3.89 -1.25
C LYS A 134 12.85 -4.20 -1.12
N ASP A 135 13.32 -4.49 0.09
CA ASP A 135 14.71 -4.90 0.34
C ASP A 135 15.05 -6.22 -0.36
N LEU A 136 14.17 -7.22 -0.29
CA LEU A 136 14.33 -8.50 -0.97
C LEU A 136 14.45 -8.33 -2.49
N VAL A 137 13.55 -7.53 -3.09
CA VAL A 137 13.58 -7.24 -4.54
C VAL A 137 14.88 -6.52 -4.91
N GLY A 138 15.33 -5.56 -4.10
CA GLY A 138 16.61 -4.88 -4.30
C GLY A 138 17.80 -5.84 -4.32
N LYS A 139 17.84 -6.81 -3.39
CA LYS A 139 18.89 -7.85 -3.34
C LYS A 139 18.85 -8.76 -4.56
N ILE A 140 17.67 -9.17 -5.02
CA ILE A 140 17.52 -10.01 -6.22
C ILE A 140 18.04 -9.28 -7.46
N ILE A 141 17.68 -8.01 -7.64
CA ILE A 141 18.18 -7.19 -8.74
C ILE A 141 19.71 -7.06 -8.67
N GLY A 142 20.27 -6.83 -7.47
CA GLY A 142 21.71 -6.76 -7.27
C GLY A 142 22.44 -8.03 -7.74
N VAL A 143 21.98 -9.21 -7.28
CA VAL A 143 22.57 -10.50 -7.69
C VAL A 143 22.43 -10.72 -9.19
N MET A 144 21.27 -10.44 -9.77
CA MET A 144 21.02 -10.61 -11.21
C MET A 144 21.97 -9.75 -12.05
N VAL A 145 22.16 -8.47 -11.68
CA VAL A 145 23.05 -7.56 -12.38
C VAL A 145 24.50 -8.03 -12.28
N THR A 146 24.94 -8.50 -11.12
CA THR A 146 26.29 -9.08 -10.97
C THR A 146 26.48 -10.29 -11.88
N VAL A 147 25.52 -11.22 -11.91
CA VAL A 147 25.58 -12.39 -12.80
C VAL A 147 25.62 -11.98 -14.27
N MET A 148 24.81 -10.99 -14.66
CA MET A 148 24.81 -10.45 -16.03
C MET A 148 26.19 -9.94 -16.43
N TYR A 149 26.84 -9.15 -15.58
CA TYR A 149 28.19 -8.64 -15.88
C TYR A 149 29.27 -9.72 -15.83
N LEU A 150 29.14 -10.74 -14.98
CA LEU A 150 30.04 -11.89 -14.98
C LEU A 150 29.96 -12.67 -16.29
N ILE A 151 28.74 -12.93 -16.78
CA ILE A 151 28.52 -13.61 -18.05
C ILE A 151 29.08 -12.76 -19.20
N ASP A 152 28.79 -11.46 -19.25
CA ASP A 152 29.32 -10.55 -20.27
C ASP A 152 30.86 -10.52 -20.26
N GLY A 153 31.48 -10.43 -19.09
CA GLY A 153 32.93 -10.51 -18.92
C GLY A 153 33.51 -11.84 -19.41
N SER A 154 32.84 -12.96 -19.10
CA SER A 154 33.26 -14.29 -19.57
C SER A 154 33.17 -14.43 -21.09
N ILE A 155 32.09 -13.93 -21.72
CA ILE A 155 31.91 -13.95 -23.17
C ILE A 155 32.98 -13.10 -23.86
N LYS A 156 33.26 -11.90 -23.35
CA LYS A 156 34.32 -11.04 -23.86
C LYS A 156 35.69 -11.70 -23.74
N THR A 157 35.96 -12.36 -22.62
CA THR A 157 37.21 -13.12 -22.40
C THR A 157 37.35 -14.28 -23.37
N MET A 158 36.28 -15.05 -23.60
CA MET A 158 36.28 -16.15 -24.58
C MET A 158 36.50 -15.63 -25.99
N LYS A 159 35.81 -14.55 -26.40
CA LYS A 159 36.03 -13.92 -27.72
C LYS A 159 37.46 -13.42 -27.87
N SER A 160 38.02 -12.80 -26.84
CA SER A 160 39.42 -12.34 -26.86
C SER A 160 40.40 -13.51 -26.95
N THR A 161 40.14 -14.62 -26.26
CA THR A 161 40.98 -15.82 -26.30
C THR A 161 40.90 -16.50 -27.66
N TRP A 162 39.70 -16.57 -28.25
CA TRP A 162 39.46 -17.13 -29.58
C TRP A 162 40.09 -16.30 -30.70
N ASN A 163 40.07 -14.98 -30.56
CA ASN A 163 40.73 -14.07 -31.49
C ASN A 163 42.25 -13.94 -31.22
N GLY A 164 42.73 -14.46 -30.10
CA GLY A 164 44.14 -14.43 -29.72
C GLY A 164 44.95 -15.64 -30.22
N PRO A 165 46.24 -15.72 -29.84
CA PRO A 165 47.16 -16.76 -30.28
C PRO A 165 46.68 -18.20 -30.04
N PRO A 166 46.03 -18.54 -28.90
CA PRO A 166 45.50 -19.90 -28.71
C PRO A 166 44.42 -20.28 -29.72
N GLY A 167 43.52 -19.36 -30.06
CA GLY A 167 42.48 -19.62 -31.06
C GLY A 167 43.03 -19.71 -32.48
N GLN A 168 44.08 -18.94 -32.80
CA GLN A 168 44.82 -19.09 -34.05
C GLN A 168 45.42 -20.50 -34.19
N MET A 169 46.06 -21.01 -33.13
CA MET A 169 46.59 -22.38 -33.14
C MET A 169 45.51 -23.45 -33.33
N VAL A 170 44.30 -23.25 -32.80
CA VAL A 170 43.19 -24.20 -33.02
C VAL A 170 42.71 -24.17 -34.48
N ARG A 171 42.60 -22.99 -35.09
CA ARG A 171 42.24 -22.86 -36.52
C ARG A 171 43.31 -23.47 -37.43
N ALA A 172 44.59 -23.30 -37.07
CA ALA A 172 45.72 -23.92 -37.75
C ALA A 172 45.64 -25.46 -37.83
N LEU A 173 44.96 -26.10 -36.88
CA LEU A 173 44.74 -27.56 -36.88
C LEU A 173 43.54 -28.00 -37.72
N GLY A 174 42.73 -27.06 -38.22
CA GLY A 174 41.42 -27.29 -38.83
C GLY A 174 41.36 -27.33 -40.36
N GLY A 175 42.47 -27.61 -41.07
CA GLY A 175 42.40 -27.98 -42.49
C GLY A 175 42.30 -26.83 -43.50
N GLY A 176 43.32 -25.97 -43.59
CA GLY A 176 43.48 -24.99 -44.68
C GLY A 176 44.52 -25.44 -45.71
N CYS A 177 44.36 -26.63 -46.31
CA CYS A 177 45.48 -27.29 -47.01
C CYS A 177 45.05 -28.09 -48.26
N PHE A 178 46.01 -28.44 -49.10
CA PHE A 178 45.81 -29.20 -50.34
C PHE A 178 46.20 -30.67 -50.19
N ARG A 179 45.67 -31.53 -51.08
CA ARG A 179 46.15 -32.92 -51.19
C ARG A 179 47.60 -32.92 -51.69
N PRO A 180 48.51 -33.73 -51.13
CA PRO A 180 49.94 -33.71 -51.46
C PRO A 180 50.26 -33.76 -52.96
N ASP A 181 49.52 -34.56 -53.72
CA ASP A 181 49.69 -34.78 -55.16
C ASP A 181 48.95 -33.75 -56.05
N THR A 182 48.29 -32.75 -55.45
CA THR A 182 47.65 -31.67 -56.23
C THR A 182 48.71 -30.94 -57.03
N LYS A 183 48.45 -30.77 -58.33
CA LYS A 183 49.41 -30.15 -59.24
C LYS A 183 49.35 -28.64 -59.18
N ILE A 184 50.52 -28.02 -59.30
CA ILE A 184 50.71 -26.58 -59.34
C ILE A 184 51.78 -26.23 -60.37
N LYS A 185 51.58 -25.11 -61.07
CA LYS A 185 52.47 -24.65 -62.13
C LYS A 185 53.32 -23.48 -61.64
N LEU A 186 54.61 -23.56 -61.94
CA LEU A 186 55.60 -22.54 -61.64
C LEU A 186 55.71 -21.53 -62.80
N LYS A 187 56.30 -20.36 -62.52
CA LYS A 187 56.47 -19.27 -63.47
C LYS A 187 57.34 -19.63 -64.69
N ASP A 188 58.23 -20.60 -64.55
CA ASP A 188 59.08 -21.14 -65.62
C ASP A 188 58.33 -22.11 -66.57
N GLY A 189 57.07 -22.44 -66.24
CA GLY A 189 56.23 -23.39 -66.98
C GLY A 189 56.27 -24.82 -66.47
N THR A 190 57.14 -25.13 -65.50
CA THR A 190 57.24 -26.46 -64.88
C THR A 190 55.97 -26.75 -64.05
N VAL A 191 55.41 -27.95 -64.20
CA VAL A 191 54.29 -28.43 -63.37
C VAL A 191 54.86 -29.40 -62.34
N THR A 192 54.68 -29.07 -61.06
CA THR A 192 55.08 -29.91 -59.93
C THR A 192 53.86 -30.21 -59.05
N THR A 193 54.06 -30.96 -57.97
CA THR A 193 53.02 -31.32 -57.01
C THR A 193 53.23 -30.59 -55.69
N MET A 194 52.16 -30.42 -54.90
CA MET A 194 52.21 -29.70 -53.62
C MET A 194 53.22 -30.29 -52.62
N ASN A 195 53.59 -31.57 -52.74
CA ASN A 195 54.59 -32.22 -51.90
C ASN A 195 56.02 -32.12 -52.43
N GLU A 196 56.22 -31.62 -53.65
CA GLU A 196 57.52 -31.49 -54.32
C GLU A 196 57.98 -30.03 -54.46
N LEU A 197 57.13 -29.07 -54.07
CA LEU A 197 57.48 -27.65 -53.98
C LEU A 197 58.67 -27.41 -53.05
N ASN A 198 59.48 -26.42 -53.39
CA ASN A 198 60.60 -25.95 -52.60
C ASN A 198 60.41 -24.49 -52.15
N LEU A 199 61.05 -24.13 -51.05
CA LEU A 199 61.07 -22.76 -50.57
C LEU A 199 61.74 -21.85 -51.61
N GLY A 200 61.10 -20.73 -51.91
CA GLY A 200 61.56 -19.79 -52.93
C GLY A 200 61.06 -20.07 -54.35
N ASP A 201 60.32 -21.16 -54.58
CA ASP A 201 59.64 -21.39 -55.85
C ASP A 201 58.65 -20.24 -56.14
N ILE A 202 58.54 -19.87 -57.42
CA ILE A 202 57.64 -18.79 -57.87
C ILE A 202 56.49 -19.43 -58.66
N LEU A 203 55.28 -19.27 -58.14
CA LEU A 203 54.04 -19.77 -58.76
C LEU A 203 53.75 -19.03 -60.07
N GLU A 204 52.88 -19.60 -60.92
CA GLU A 204 52.45 -18.98 -62.19
C GLU A 204 51.89 -17.56 -62.01
N SER A 205 51.25 -17.26 -60.87
CA SER A 205 50.75 -15.92 -60.53
C SER A 205 51.86 -14.89 -60.21
N GLY A 206 53.09 -15.35 -59.98
CA GLY A 206 54.20 -14.54 -59.49
C GLY A 206 54.41 -14.58 -57.98
N SER A 207 53.53 -15.24 -57.22
CA SER A 207 53.65 -15.43 -55.77
C SER A 207 54.84 -16.33 -55.42
N ARG A 208 55.64 -15.94 -54.43
CA ARG A 208 56.79 -16.72 -53.93
C ARG A 208 56.37 -17.61 -52.76
N VAL A 209 56.81 -18.86 -52.75
CA VAL A 209 56.57 -19.79 -51.63
C VAL A 209 57.55 -19.52 -50.49
N ASP A 210 57.03 -19.09 -49.34
CA ASP A 210 57.80 -18.68 -48.17
C ASP A 210 57.83 -19.77 -47.08
N VAL A 211 56.74 -20.52 -46.92
CA VAL A 211 56.64 -21.65 -45.97
C VAL A 211 55.88 -22.82 -46.61
N ILE A 212 56.34 -24.03 -46.34
CA ILE A 212 55.66 -25.29 -46.70
C ILE A 212 55.42 -26.08 -45.42
N MET A 213 54.17 -26.44 -45.15
CA MET A 213 53.75 -27.15 -43.95
C MET A 213 53.16 -28.50 -44.29
N LYS A 214 53.47 -29.48 -43.44
CA LYS A 214 52.94 -30.84 -43.51
C LYS A 214 52.08 -31.11 -42.28
N VAL A 215 50.78 -31.25 -42.49
CA VAL A 215 49.79 -31.38 -41.41
C VAL A 215 49.19 -32.78 -41.43
N ASP A 216 49.16 -33.45 -40.28
CA ASP A 216 48.62 -34.81 -40.15
C ASP A 216 47.08 -34.82 -40.27
N ASN A 217 46.52 -35.67 -41.12
CA ASN A 217 45.07 -35.80 -41.28
C ASN A 217 44.49 -36.80 -40.27
N LYS A 218 44.60 -36.48 -38.97
CA LYS A 218 44.13 -37.37 -37.90
C LYS A 218 42.64 -37.64 -37.92
N LEU A 219 41.85 -36.72 -38.48
CA LEU A 219 40.40 -36.80 -38.51
C LEU A 219 39.86 -37.49 -39.77
N ASN A 220 40.73 -37.96 -40.67
CA ASN A 220 40.35 -38.53 -41.97
C ASN A 220 39.38 -37.60 -42.73
N GLU A 221 39.68 -36.30 -42.78
CA GLU A 221 38.90 -35.34 -43.55
C GLU A 221 38.97 -35.71 -45.04
N TYR A 222 37.80 -35.65 -45.69
CA TYR A 222 37.66 -35.84 -47.12
C TYR A 222 37.96 -34.56 -47.88
N PHE A 223 38.54 -34.69 -49.07
CA PHE A 223 38.79 -33.54 -49.93
C PHE A 223 37.56 -33.14 -50.73
N TYR A 224 37.49 -31.85 -51.04
CA TYR A 224 36.67 -31.31 -52.11
C TYR A 224 37.49 -31.25 -53.39
N LYS A 225 36.82 -31.41 -54.54
CA LYS A 225 37.44 -31.30 -55.85
C LYS A 225 36.86 -30.17 -56.69
N PHE A 226 37.74 -29.49 -57.43
CA PHE A 226 37.39 -28.68 -58.59
C PHE A 226 37.77 -29.45 -59.85
N GLY A 227 36.77 -29.98 -60.56
CA GLY A 227 36.96 -30.93 -61.65
C GLY A 227 37.53 -30.29 -62.92
N GLY A 228 38.70 -30.76 -63.38
CA GLY A 228 39.35 -30.30 -64.61
C GLY A 228 39.85 -28.85 -64.58
N LYS A 229 39.99 -28.24 -63.39
CA LYS A 229 40.33 -26.83 -63.20
C LYS A 229 41.79 -26.56 -62.82
N GLY A 230 42.60 -27.61 -62.69
CA GLY A 230 44.02 -27.53 -62.35
C GLY A 230 44.86 -26.92 -63.48
N SER A 231 46.12 -26.59 -63.18
CA SER A 231 47.02 -25.89 -64.11
C SER A 231 47.31 -26.64 -65.41
N ASP A 232 47.10 -27.95 -65.47
CA ASP A 232 47.24 -28.82 -66.63
C ASP A 232 45.91 -29.49 -67.05
N GLY A 233 44.79 -29.00 -66.54
CA GLY A 233 43.46 -29.62 -66.72
C GLY A 233 43.19 -30.80 -65.79
N SER A 234 44.03 -31.05 -64.78
CA SER A 234 43.76 -32.02 -63.70
C SER A 234 42.74 -31.50 -62.68
N ASP A 235 42.33 -32.38 -61.75
CA ASP A 235 41.46 -32.00 -60.63
C ASP A 235 42.27 -31.36 -59.49
N ILE A 236 41.72 -30.32 -58.86
CA ILE A 236 42.30 -29.70 -57.66
C ILE A 236 41.66 -30.32 -56.43
N TYR A 237 42.45 -30.91 -55.53
CA TYR A 237 41.97 -31.50 -54.28
C TYR A 237 42.38 -30.66 -53.08
N VAL A 238 41.40 -30.20 -52.31
CA VAL A 238 41.59 -29.22 -51.23
C VAL A 238 40.60 -29.46 -50.09
N THR A 239 40.99 -29.15 -48.86
CA THR A 239 40.15 -29.32 -47.66
C THR A 239 38.94 -28.37 -47.68
N GLY A 240 37.86 -28.75 -46.98
CA GLY A 240 36.59 -28.02 -47.08
C GLY A 240 36.61 -26.63 -46.48
N THR A 241 37.47 -26.41 -45.48
CA THR A 241 37.67 -25.16 -44.74
C THR A 241 38.69 -24.22 -45.39
N HIS A 242 39.39 -24.65 -46.45
CA HIS A 242 40.31 -23.78 -47.18
C HIS A 242 39.56 -22.61 -47.83
N MET A 243 40.17 -21.43 -47.89
CA MET A 243 39.51 -20.23 -48.44
C MET A 243 39.78 -20.09 -49.95
N VAL A 244 38.72 -19.99 -50.75
CA VAL A 244 38.77 -19.80 -52.21
C VAL A 244 37.98 -18.56 -52.62
N PHE A 245 38.50 -17.80 -53.59
CA PHE A 245 37.84 -16.61 -54.09
C PHE A 245 36.62 -16.96 -54.97
N SER A 246 35.42 -16.62 -54.49
CA SER A 246 34.18 -16.74 -55.25
C SER A 246 33.97 -15.48 -56.10
N LYS A 247 33.96 -15.63 -57.43
CA LYS A 247 33.63 -14.52 -58.36
C LYS A 247 32.18 -14.07 -58.21
N ALA A 248 31.27 -14.97 -57.83
CA ALA A 248 29.85 -14.65 -57.66
C ALA A 248 29.61 -13.74 -56.45
N ASP A 249 30.32 -13.98 -55.35
CA ASP A 249 30.15 -13.25 -54.09
C ASP A 249 31.17 -12.11 -53.90
N ASN A 250 32.14 -12.01 -54.81
CA ASN A 250 33.27 -11.08 -54.77
C ASN A 250 34.02 -11.08 -53.42
N LYS A 251 34.16 -12.28 -52.82
CA LYS A 251 34.84 -12.50 -51.53
C LYS A 251 35.43 -13.91 -51.47
N TYR A 252 36.36 -14.11 -50.53
CA TYR A 252 36.81 -15.45 -50.17
C TYR A 252 35.74 -16.19 -49.37
N VAL A 253 35.49 -17.45 -49.73
CA VAL A 253 34.55 -18.36 -49.06
C VAL A 253 35.27 -19.68 -48.80
N GLU A 254 34.84 -20.42 -47.77
CA GLU A 254 35.34 -21.78 -47.57
C GLU A 254 34.98 -22.65 -48.78
N VAL A 255 35.91 -23.52 -49.21
CA VAL A 255 35.73 -24.39 -50.39
C VAL A 255 34.43 -25.18 -50.32
N LYS A 256 34.06 -25.70 -49.14
CA LYS A 256 32.80 -26.47 -48.97
C LYS A 256 31.54 -25.68 -49.32
N ASN A 257 31.61 -24.35 -49.33
CA ASN A 257 30.52 -23.45 -49.67
C ASN A 257 30.61 -22.94 -51.12
N HIS A 258 31.68 -23.27 -51.87
CA HIS A 258 31.85 -22.82 -53.24
C HIS A 258 31.02 -23.70 -54.22
N PRO A 259 30.24 -23.11 -55.14
CA PRO A 259 29.30 -23.85 -55.99
C PRO A 259 29.95 -24.87 -56.94
N GLU A 260 31.19 -24.63 -57.37
CA GLU A 260 31.95 -25.55 -58.23
C GLU A 260 32.70 -26.65 -57.46
N ALA A 261 32.75 -26.58 -56.13
CA ALA A 261 33.46 -27.56 -55.31
C ALA A 261 32.57 -28.76 -55.00
N VAL A 262 33.06 -29.96 -55.31
CA VAL A 262 32.32 -31.21 -55.08
C VAL A 262 33.02 -32.04 -54.01
N LEU A 263 32.29 -32.43 -52.97
CA LEU A 263 32.82 -33.34 -51.95
C LEU A 263 33.17 -34.70 -52.57
N THR A 264 34.32 -35.26 -52.20
CA THR A 264 34.78 -36.57 -52.67
C THR A 264 34.90 -37.56 -51.52
N ASN A 265 35.13 -38.83 -51.83
CA ASN A 265 35.50 -39.86 -50.84
C ASN A 265 37.03 -40.03 -50.74
N GLU A 266 37.81 -39.11 -51.33
CA GLU A 266 39.27 -39.15 -51.31
C GLU A 266 39.80 -38.63 -49.98
N THR A 267 40.82 -39.30 -49.44
CA THR A 267 41.53 -38.89 -48.23
C THR A 267 43.03 -39.05 -48.43
N ALA A 268 43.82 -38.36 -47.61
CA ALA A 268 45.27 -38.53 -47.56
C ALA A 268 45.70 -38.59 -46.10
N LYS A 269 46.84 -39.25 -45.82
CA LYS A 269 47.40 -39.32 -44.46
C LYS A 269 47.79 -37.95 -43.90
N TRP A 270 48.10 -37.00 -44.78
CA TRP A 270 48.55 -35.67 -44.41
C TRP A 270 48.19 -34.67 -45.52
N PHE A 271 48.17 -33.38 -45.17
CA PHE A 271 47.89 -32.26 -46.07
C PHE A 271 49.12 -31.39 -46.28
N SER A 272 49.26 -30.81 -47.48
CA SER A 272 50.30 -29.82 -47.79
C SER A 272 49.71 -28.42 -47.77
N CYS A 273 50.26 -27.51 -46.98
CA CYS A 273 49.80 -26.14 -46.84
C CYS A 273 50.95 -25.18 -47.16
N LEU A 274 50.65 -24.06 -47.81
CA LEU A 274 51.65 -23.09 -48.23
C LEU A 274 51.37 -21.75 -47.56
N ILE A 275 52.44 -20.99 -47.31
CA ILE A 275 52.38 -19.54 -47.08
C ILE A 275 53.18 -18.89 -48.21
N THR A 276 52.60 -17.89 -48.86
CA THR A 276 53.23 -17.12 -49.93
C THR A 276 53.42 -15.67 -49.52
N ASP A 277 54.32 -14.97 -50.20
CA ASP A 277 54.65 -13.57 -49.93
C ASP A 277 53.47 -12.58 -50.14
N ASP A 278 52.43 -13.00 -50.85
CA ASP A 278 51.27 -12.16 -51.20
C ASP A 278 49.92 -12.75 -50.77
N ASN A 279 49.96 -13.78 -49.92
CA ASN A 279 48.82 -14.56 -49.39
C ASN A 279 47.92 -15.21 -50.45
N LYS A 280 48.43 -15.44 -51.66
CA LYS A 280 47.66 -16.02 -52.77
C LYS A 280 48.33 -17.26 -53.33
N ILE A 281 47.49 -18.26 -53.59
CA ILE A 281 47.86 -19.49 -54.29
C ILE A 281 46.93 -19.60 -55.50
N GLN A 282 47.45 -19.35 -56.70
CA GLN A 282 46.68 -19.48 -57.93
C GLN A 282 46.91 -20.87 -58.54
N ILE A 283 45.83 -21.62 -58.77
CA ILE A 283 45.87 -22.92 -59.44
C ILE A 283 44.82 -22.90 -60.56
N GLY A 284 45.28 -22.95 -61.80
CA GLY A 284 44.43 -22.73 -62.97
C GLY A 284 43.67 -21.40 -62.86
N GLU A 285 42.35 -21.44 -62.94
CA GLU A 285 41.51 -20.24 -62.84
C GLU A 285 41.08 -19.87 -61.42
N HIS A 286 41.30 -20.74 -60.44
CA HIS A 286 40.90 -20.52 -59.05
C HIS A 286 42.03 -19.90 -58.24
N LYS A 287 41.65 -18.91 -57.42
CA LYS A 287 42.54 -18.24 -56.48
C LYS A 287 42.19 -18.68 -55.08
N PHE A 288 43.15 -19.29 -54.41
CA PHE A 288 43.04 -19.69 -53.02
C PHE A 288 43.82 -18.70 -52.16
N TRP A 289 43.34 -18.49 -50.94
CA TRP A 289 44.12 -17.81 -49.92
C TRP A 289 45.16 -18.80 -49.38
N ASP A 290 46.33 -18.31 -49.02
CA ASP A 290 47.32 -19.16 -48.38
C ASP A 290 46.94 -19.48 -46.92
N TRP A 291 47.78 -20.19 -46.18
CA TRP A 291 47.42 -20.59 -44.81
C TRP A 291 47.29 -19.43 -43.81
N GLU A 292 47.78 -18.23 -44.14
CA GLU A 292 47.74 -17.07 -43.25
C GLU A 292 46.43 -16.28 -43.43
N ASP A 293 45.34 -16.80 -42.85
CA ASP A 293 43.98 -16.24 -42.97
C ASP A 293 43.71 -14.98 -42.12
N ASP A 294 44.70 -14.45 -41.39
CA ASP A 294 44.52 -13.40 -40.37
C ASP A 294 43.92 -12.09 -40.91
N ILE A 295 43.98 -11.87 -42.23
CA ILE A 295 43.48 -10.68 -42.93
C ILE A 295 42.05 -10.89 -43.46
N LEU A 296 41.60 -12.13 -43.60
CA LEU A 296 40.23 -12.46 -44.05
C LEU A 296 39.25 -12.27 -42.90
N LYS A 297 38.85 -11.02 -42.67
CA LYS A 297 37.72 -10.70 -41.79
C LYS A 297 36.45 -11.37 -42.32
N MET A 298 35.97 -12.40 -41.62
CA MET A 298 34.57 -12.83 -41.70
C MET A 298 33.66 -11.88 -40.92
#